data_AF-A0AAD6XCL7-F1
#
_entry.id   AF-A0AAD6XCL7-F1
#
_cell.length_a   1.000
_cell.length_b   1.000
_cell.length_c   1.000
_cell.angle_alpha   90.00
_cell.angle_beta   90.00
_cell.angle_gamma   90.00
#
_symmetry.space_group_name_H-M   'P 1'
#
loop_
_entity.id
_entity.type
_entity.pdbx_description
1 polymer ?
#
loop_
_entity_poly.entity_id
_entity_poly.type
_entity_poly.pdbx_seq_one_letter_code
_entity_poly.pdbx_strand_id
1 'polypeptide(L)'
;MSSSSRRFLTVGNGATLSVLQNPLRTHIESTGEEPFSVPPHWHRRHDEVHVVLKGRMKITQDRVTRIITPADGPILTRAGVVHSLEGFLGEEVSVDETALSSEETTEQKILFFRNLFAPGVLQSLLGTMQMFYCGDLYPALPFEIKALERLFVVVVGGQIAPLFGHKLRDDGSRMDPEPFPPSKKD
;
A
#
# COMPACT_ATOMS: atom_id res chain seq x y z
N MET A 1 -5.67 -29.63 -6.60
CA MET A 1 -6.19 -28.25 -6.73
C MET A 1 -5.98 -27.55 -5.40
N SER A 2 -4.97 -26.69 -5.30
CA SER A 2 -4.65 -25.99 -4.04
C SER A 2 -5.66 -24.86 -3.84
N SER A 3 -6.36 -24.88 -2.71
CA SER A 3 -7.25 -23.79 -2.30
C SER A 3 -6.42 -22.52 -2.12
N SER A 4 -6.60 -21.52 -2.99
CA SER A 4 -5.99 -20.21 -2.82
C SER A 4 -6.57 -19.57 -1.56
N SER A 5 -5.75 -19.48 -0.51
CA SER A 5 -6.15 -18.83 0.74
C SER A 5 -6.30 -17.32 0.49
N ARG A 6 -7.55 -16.85 0.38
CA ARG A 6 -7.86 -15.42 0.40
C ARG A 6 -7.81 -14.93 1.85
N ARG A 7 -7.01 -13.90 2.12
CA ARG A 7 -7.05 -13.13 3.37
C ARG A 7 -7.81 -11.83 3.12
N PHE A 8 -8.72 -11.47 4.02
CA PHE A 8 -9.54 -10.27 3.93
C PHE A 8 -9.42 -9.40 5.19
N LEU A 9 -9.49 -8.09 5.03
CA LEU A 9 -9.57 -7.07 6.09
C LEU A 9 -10.77 -6.21 5.77
N THR A 10 -11.60 -5.98 6.76
CA THR A 10 -12.59 -4.91 6.68
C THR A 10 -11.87 -3.57 6.89
N VAL A 11 -11.94 -2.70 5.89
CA VAL A 11 -11.33 -1.36 5.91
C VAL A 11 -12.47 -0.35 6.09
N GLY A 12 -12.70 0.14 7.31
CA GLY A 12 -13.84 1.01 7.60
C GLY A 12 -15.19 0.30 7.51
N ASN A 13 -16.31 1.03 7.56
CA ASN A 13 -17.62 0.40 7.42
C ASN A 13 -17.93 0.17 5.93
N GLY A 14 -18.07 -1.08 5.53
CA GLY A 14 -18.54 -1.43 4.19
C GLY A 14 -17.48 -1.52 3.10
N ALA A 15 -16.17 -1.45 3.41
CA ALA A 15 -15.13 -1.85 2.45
C ALA A 15 -14.34 -3.08 2.91
N THR A 16 -14.01 -3.96 1.97
CA THR A 16 -13.21 -5.16 2.16
C THR A 16 -12.00 -5.11 1.24
N LEU A 17 -10.82 -5.30 1.83
CA LEU A 17 -9.58 -5.48 1.11
C LEU A 17 -9.19 -6.95 1.16
N SER A 18 -8.97 -7.56 0.00
CA SER A 18 -8.51 -8.94 -0.15
C SER A 18 -7.16 -8.99 -0.87
N VAL A 19 -6.26 -9.86 -0.43
CA VAL A 19 -5.03 -10.15 -1.18
C VAL A 19 -5.23 -11.43 -1.97
N LEU A 20 -5.06 -11.33 -3.30
CA LEU A 20 -5.15 -12.45 -4.22
C LEU A 20 -3.74 -12.86 -4.62
N GLN A 21 -3.43 -14.14 -4.52
CA GLN A 21 -2.14 -14.70 -4.97
C GLN A 21 -2.24 -15.15 -6.44
N ASN A 22 -1.16 -14.98 -7.19
CA ASN A 22 -0.98 -15.44 -8.58
C ASN A 22 -1.95 -14.84 -9.62
N PRO A 23 -1.70 -13.62 -10.13
CA PRO A 23 -0.67 -12.67 -9.72
C PRO A 23 -1.00 -12.01 -8.37
N LEU A 24 0.03 -11.57 -7.64
CA LEU A 24 -0.16 -10.83 -6.39
C LEU A 24 -0.88 -9.52 -6.69
N ARG A 25 -2.13 -9.40 -6.26
CA ARG A 25 -2.91 -8.18 -6.37
C ARG A 25 -3.78 -7.94 -5.15
N THR A 26 -4.03 -6.68 -4.88
CA THR A 26 -4.99 -6.21 -3.89
C THR A 26 -6.33 -6.05 -4.60
N HIS A 27 -7.40 -6.58 -4.02
CA HIS A 27 -8.76 -6.40 -4.49
C HIS A 27 -9.54 -5.66 -3.41
N ILE A 28 -10.12 -4.52 -3.78
CA ILE A 28 -10.91 -3.68 -2.89
C ILE A 28 -12.35 -3.75 -3.37
N GLU A 29 -13.27 -4.07 -2.47
CA GLU A 29 -14.72 -3.97 -2.70
C GLU A 29 -15.29 -3.03 -1.65
N SER A 30 -16.07 -2.04 -2.06
CA SER A 30 -16.80 -1.16 -1.15
C SER A 30 -18.27 -1.14 -1.54
N THR A 31 -19.15 -1.21 -0.54
CA THR A 31 -20.61 -1.10 -0.68
C THR A 31 -21.06 0.35 -0.89
N GLY A 32 -20.18 1.31 -0.63
CA GLY A 32 -20.50 2.74 -0.63
C GLY A 32 -21.17 3.24 0.65
N GLU A 33 -21.39 2.39 1.67
CA GLU A 33 -21.88 2.85 2.99
C GLU A 33 -20.95 3.91 3.59
N GLU A 34 -19.65 3.67 3.52
CA GLU A 34 -18.61 4.68 3.65
C GLU A 34 -17.73 4.68 2.39
N PRO A 35 -17.28 5.85 1.91
CA PRO A 35 -16.32 5.89 0.83
C PRO A 35 -15.03 5.24 1.30
N PHE A 36 -14.59 4.17 0.62
CA PHE A 36 -13.23 3.70 0.83
C PHE A 36 -12.26 4.83 0.49
N SER A 37 -11.22 5.01 1.31
CA SER A 37 -10.25 6.08 1.13
C SER A 37 -8.86 5.57 1.41
N VAL A 38 -7.97 5.73 0.43
CA VAL A 38 -6.53 5.50 0.57
C VAL A 38 -5.86 6.87 0.57
N PRO A 39 -5.29 7.31 1.71
CA PRO A 39 -4.68 8.64 1.83
C PRO A 39 -3.52 8.86 0.85
N PRO A 40 -3.14 10.13 0.59
CA PRO A 40 -1.97 10.45 -0.21
C PRO A 40 -0.69 9.75 0.26
N HIS A 41 -0.08 8.97 -0.63
CA HIS A 41 1.16 8.25 -0.39
C HIS A 41 1.94 8.06 -1.69
N TRP A 42 3.16 7.53 -1.59
CA TRP A 42 3.97 7.15 -2.73
C TRP A 42 4.84 5.94 -2.41
N HIS A 43 5.26 5.25 -3.47
CA HIS A 43 6.18 4.12 -3.42
C HIS A 43 7.49 4.49 -4.09
N ARG A 44 8.62 4.01 -3.56
CA ARG A 44 9.92 4.35 -4.13
C ARG A 44 10.35 3.36 -5.20
N ARG A 45 10.02 2.08 -5.04
CA ARG A 45 10.63 0.97 -5.78
C ARG A 45 9.72 0.37 -6.84
N HIS A 46 8.44 0.67 -6.82
CA HIS A 46 7.49 0.05 -7.75
C HIS A 46 6.46 1.03 -8.30
N ASP A 47 6.03 0.71 -9.52
CA ASP A 47 4.85 1.28 -10.13
C ASP A 47 3.61 0.50 -9.63
N GLU A 48 2.46 1.16 -9.62
CA GLU A 48 1.17 0.52 -9.34
C GLU A 48 0.22 0.67 -10.52
N VAL A 49 -0.55 -0.38 -10.78
CA VAL A 49 -1.63 -0.38 -11.77
C VAL A 49 -2.95 -0.56 -11.04
N HIS A 50 -3.84 0.40 -11.24
CA HIS A 50 -5.20 0.38 -10.71
C HIS A 50 -6.18 0.07 -11.83
N VAL A 51 -7.08 -0.90 -11.61
CA VAL A 51 -8.13 -1.28 -12.57
C VAL A 51 -9.47 -1.22 -11.86
N VAL A 52 -10.35 -0.31 -12.28
CA VAL A 52 -11.73 -0.28 -11.77
C VAL A 52 -12.52 -1.38 -12.46
N LEU A 53 -13.10 -2.29 -11.68
CA LEU A 53 -13.90 -3.41 -12.17
C LEU A 53 -15.40 -3.09 -12.14
N LYS A 54 -15.83 -2.26 -11.18
CA LYS A 54 -17.23 -1.84 -10.99
C LYS A 54 -17.29 -0.43 -10.42
N GLY A 55 -18.30 0.33 -10.82
CA GLY A 55 -18.57 1.67 -10.31
C GLY A 55 -17.58 2.70 -10.84
N ARG A 56 -17.17 3.62 -9.97
CA ARG A 56 -16.18 4.66 -10.28
C ARG A 56 -15.34 4.99 -9.06
N MET A 57 -14.12 5.42 -9.30
CA MET A 57 -13.15 5.82 -8.28
C MET A 57 -12.56 7.17 -8.64
N LYS A 58 -12.35 8.03 -7.65
CA LYS A 58 -11.51 9.21 -7.77
C LYS A 58 -10.07 8.81 -7.51
N ILE A 59 -9.18 9.06 -8.47
CA ILE A 59 -7.74 8.92 -8.32
C ILE A 59 -7.10 10.30 -8.45
N THR A 60 -6.25 10.64 -7.49
CA THR A 60 -5.38 11.82 -7.56
C THR A 60 -3.96 11.35 -7.78
N GLN A 61 -3.25 11.89 -8.76
CA GLN A 61 -1.83 11.64 -9.02
C GLN A 61 -1.14 12.97 -9.29
N ASP A 62 -0.07 13.29 -8.55
CA ASP A 62 0.66 14.57 -8.65
C ASP A 62 -0.28 15.78 -8.73
N ARG A 63 -1.27 15.81 -7.81
CA ARG A 63 -2.29 16.86 -7.67
C ARG A 63 -3.33 16.94 -8.79
N VAL A 64 -3.26 16.06 -9.78
CA VAL A 64 -4.30 15.93 -10.82
C VAL A 64 -5.30 14.88 -10.39
N THR A 65 -6.53 15.32 -10.15
CA THR A 65 -7.65 14.45 -9.80
C THR A 65 -8.48 14.12 -11.03
N ARG A 66 -8.80 12.84 -11.19
CA ARG A 66 -9.74 12.35 -12.21
C ARG A 66 -10.66 11.27 -11.63
N ILE A 67 -11.85 11.18 -12.21
CA ILE A 67 -12.77 10.08 -11.96
C ILE A 67 -12.50 9.04 -13.04
N ILE A 68 -12.27 7.80 -12.63
CA ILE A 68 -12.04 6.68 -13.53
C ILE A 68 -13.10 5.60 -13.33
N THR A 69 -13.37 4.87 -14.40
CA THR A 69 -14.40 3.86 -14.56
C THR A 69 -13.80 2.62 -15.24
N PRO A 70 -14.54 1.50 -15.36
CA PRO A 70 -14.07 0.34 -16.11
C PRO A 70 -13.71 0.64 -17.58
N ALA A 71 -14.33 1.66 -18.19
CA ALA A 71 -14.08 2.03 -19.58
C ALA A 71 -12.70 2.68 -19.80
N ASP A 72 -12.09 3.25 -18.75
CA ASP A 72 -10.78 3.89 -18.80
C ASP A 72 -9.63 2.87 -18.81
N GLY A 73 -9.93 1.61 -18.48
CA GLY A 73 -8.95 0.53 -18.44
C GLY A 73 -7.91 0.68 -17.32
N PRO A 74 -6.74 0.02 -17.45
CA PRO A 74 -5.68 0.07 -16.45
C PRO A 74 -5.03 1.45 -16.35
N ILE A 75 -4.93 1.95 -15.12
CA ILE A 75 -4.34 3.24 -14.79
C ILE A 75 -3.01 3.03 -14.09
N LEU A 76 -1.93 3.56 -14.67
CA LEU A 76 -0.58 3.47 -14.12
C LEU A 76 -0.27 4.64 -13.19
N THR A 77 0.24 4.32 -12.00
CA THR A 77 0.93 5.21 -11.06
C THR A 77 2.41 4.86 -11.09
N ARG A 78 3.26 5.82 -11.47
CA ARG A 78 4.71 5.59 -11.50
C ARG A 78 5.33 5.66 -10.10
N ALA A 79 6.41 4.93 -9.89
CA ALA A 79 7.23 5.05 -8.70
C ALA A 79 7.58 6.53 -8.42
N GLY A 80 7.42 6.94 -7.17
CA GLY A 80 7.62 8.31 -6.71
C GLY A 80 6.43 9.24 -6.93
N VAL A 81 5.40 8.88 -7.70
CA VAL A 81 4.21 9.72 -7.86
C VAL A 81 3.37 9.68 -6.59
N VAL A 82 3.04 10.85 -6.05
CA VAL A 82 2.11 10.94 -4.93
C VAL A 82 0.72 10.67 -5.46
N HIS A 83 0.02 9.72 -4.85
CA HIS A 83 -1.32 9.34 -5.27
C HIS A 83 -2.24 8.99 -4.10
N SER A 84 -3.54 9.12 -4.34
CA SER A 84 -4.61 8.79 -3.39
C SER A 84 -5.82 8.24 -4.13
N LEU A 85 -6.60 7.38 -3.46
CA LEU A 85 -7.77 6.72 -4.02
C LEU A 85 -8.99 7.01 -3.14
N GLU A 86 -10.14 7.27 -3.75
CA GLU A 86 -11.38 7.55 -3.02
C GLU A 86 -12.59 6.99 -3.78
N GLY A 87 -13.42 6.22 -3.10
CA GLY A 87 -14.76 5.84 -3.57
C GLY A 87 -15.76 6.99 -3.43
N PHE A 88 -16.99 6.78 -3.89
CA PHE A 88 -18.08 7.75 -3.73
C PHE A 88 -19.07 7.24 -2.68
N LEU A 89 -19.52 8.13 -1.80
CA LEU A 89 -20.55 7.80 -0.82
C LEU A 89 -21.84 7.36 -1.54
N GLY A 90 -22.41 6.24 -1.13
CA GLY A 90 -23.60 5.62 -1.70
C GLY A 90 -23.36 4.84 -3.00
N GLU A 91 -22.12 4.72 -3.46
CA GLU A 91 -21.79 4.01 -4.70
C GLU A 91 -20.89 2.81 -4.44
N GLU A 92 -21.34 1.64 -4.90
CA GLU A 92 -20.51 0.45 -4.89
C GLU A 92 -19.35 0.59 -5.87
N VAL A 93 -18.17 0.12 -5.46
CA VAL A 93 -16.95 0.21 -6.25
C VAL A 93 -16.05 -0.98 -5.98
N SER A 94 -15.49 -1.53 -7.05
CA SER A 94 -14.53 -2.63 -7.00
C SER A 94 -13.29 -2.27 -7.81
N VAL A 95 -12.11 -2.43 -7.20
CA VAL A 95 -10.82 -2.03 -7.77
C VAL A 95 -9.78 -3.10 -7.52
N ASP A 96 -9.04 -3.46 -8.57
CA ASP A 96 -7.81 -4.23 -8.47
C ASP A 96 -6.60 -3.28 -8.48
N GLU A 97 -5.65 -3.51 -7.58
CA GLU A 97 -4.35 -2.84 -7.55
C GLU A 97 -3.24 -3.89 -7.65
N THR A 98 -2.34 -3.69 -8.60
CA THR A 98 -1.18 -4.55 -8.83
C THR A 98 0.08 -3.72 -8.74
N ALA A 99 1.03 -4.11 -7.90
CA ALA A 99 2.39 -3.58 -7.99
C ALA A 99 3.09 -4.23 -9.18
N LEU A 100 3.61 -3.44 -10.11
CA LEU A 100 4.42 -3.96 -11.21
C LEU A 100 5.79 -4.33 -10.66
N SER A 101 6.04 -5.63 -10.61
CA SER A 101 6.99 -6.21 -9.67
C SER A 101 8.38 -6.48 -10.23
N SER A 102 9.40 -6.26 -9.40
CA SER A 102 10.54 -7.18 -9.24
C SER A 102 10.25 -8.22 -8.13
N GLU A 103 11.04 -9.29 -8.02
CA GLU A 103 10.90 -10.29 -6.94
C GLU A 103 10.87 -9.62 -5.54
N GLU A 104 11.78 -8.68 -5.30
CA GLU A 104 11.88 -7.88 -4.08
C GLU A 104 10.59 -7.11 -3.73
N THR A 105 9.96 -6.49 -4.73
CA THR A 105 8.71 -5.73 -4.52
C THR A 105 7.52 -6.64 -4.20
N THR A 106 7.54 -7.88 -4.71
CA THR A 106 6.51 -8.88 -4.42
C THR A 106 6.59 -9.27 -2.96
N GLU A 107 7.80 -9.56 -2.47
CA GLU A 107 8.01 -9.89 -1.06
C GLU A 107 7.69 -8.71 -0.14
N GLN A 108 8.09 -7.48 -0.49
CA GLN A 108 7.74 -6.27 0.26
C GLN A 108 6.22 -6.06 0.37
N LYS A 109 5.48 -6.27 -0.73
CA LYS A 109 4.02 -6.13 -0.73
C LYS A 109 3.35 -7.23 0.10
N ILE A 110 3.88 -8.46 0.08
CA ILE A 110 3.43 -9.54 0.98
C ILE A 110 3.66 -9.16 2.44
N LEU A 111 4.85 -8.63 2.78
CA LEU A 111 5.19 -8.19 4.14
C LEU A 111 4.27 -7.04 4.59
N PHE A 112 4.06 -6.04 3.73
CA PHE A 112 3.14 -4.93 3.99
C PHE A 112 1.77 -5.45 4.39
N PHE A 113 1.16 -6.28 3.53
CA PHE A 113 -0.19 -6.78 3.79
C PHE A 113 -0.24 -7.69 4.99
N ARG A 114 0.72 -8.62 5.17
CA ARG A 114 0.80 -9.47 6.36
C ARG A 114 0.74 -8.63 7.65
N ASN A 115 1.48 -7.54 7.68
CA ASN A 115 1.57 -6.65 8.83
C ASN A 115 0.33 -5.73 8.94
N LEU A 116 -0.28 -5.34 7.83
CA LEU A 116 -1.56 -4.64 7.80
C LEU A 116 -2.67 -5.46 8.49
N PHE A 117 -2.69 -6.78 8.28
CA PHE A 117 -3.63 -7.70 8.94
C PHE A 117 -3.21 -8.09 10.37
N ALA A 118 -2.08 -7.60 10.90
CA ALA A 118 -1.65 -7.94 12.25
C ALA A 118 -2.42 -7.12 13.30
N PRO A 119 -2.89 -7.74 14.41
CA PRO A 119 -3.64 -7.02 15.45
C PRO A 119 -2.84 -5.85 16.04
N GLY A 120 -3.49 -4.69 16.20
CA GLY A 120 -2.88 -3.53 16.89
C GLY A 120 -1.99 -2.63 16.02
N VAL A 121 -1.65 -3.03 14.78
CA VAL A 121 -0.71 -2.28 13.92
C VAL A 121 -1.28 -0.92 13.53
N LEU A 122 -2.52 -0.89 13.02
CA LEU A 122 -3.17 0.35 12.58
C LEU A 122 -3.57 1.27 13.75
N GLN A 123 -3.65 0.74 14.97
CA GLN A 123 -3.96 1.50 16.18
C GLN A 123 -2.72 2.21 16.78
N SER A 124 -1.52 1.91 16.28
CA SER A 124 -0.26 2.48 16.76
C SER A 124 0.46 3.23 15.65
N LEU A 125 0.87 4.48 15.93
CA LEU A 125 1.73 5.24 15.02
C LEU A 125 3.04 4.47 14.74
N LEU A 126 3.68 3.94 15.78
CA LEU A 126 4.93 3.19 15.64
C LEU A 126 4.72 1.89 14.85
N GLY A 127 3.64 1.16 15.13
CA GLY A 127 3.28 -0.03 14.35
C GLY A 127 3.01 0.27 12.89
N THR A 128 2.25 1.33 12.61
CA THR A 128 1.94 1.79 11.25
C THR A 128 3.19 2.23 10.51
N MET A 129 4.06 3.03 11.13
CA MET A 129 5.32 3.45 10.52
C MET A 129 6.28 2.28 10.27
N GLN A 130 6.30 1.29 11.17
CA GLN A 130 7.10 0.07 10.98
C GLN A 130 6.59 -0.74 9.78
N MET A 131 5.26 -0.89 9.64
CA MET A 131 4.64 -1.51 8.48
C MET A 131 4.97 -0.76 7.18
N PHE A 132 4.90 0.57 7.18
CA PHE A 132 5.26 1.42 6.04
C PHE A 132 6.72 1.25 5.64
N TYR A 133 7.63 1.21 6.62
CA TYR A 133 9.06 0.99 6.40
C TYR A 133 9.34 -0.35 5.69
N CYS A 134 8.66 -1.43 6.09
CA CYS A 134 8.83 -2.74 5.47
C CYS A 134 8.13 -2.87 4.11
N GLY A 135 7.09 -2.07 3.85
CA GLY A 135 6.21 -2.19 2.70
C GLY A 135 6.46 -1.23 1.56
N ASP A 136 7.56 -0.47 1.58
CA ASP A 136 7.85 0.58 0.61
C ASP A 136 6.72 1.62 0.46
N LEU A 137 6.11 2.05 1.57
CA LEU A 137 5.04 3.04 1.58
C LEU A 137 5.50 4.29 2.34
N TYR A 138 5.32 5.46 1.72
CA TYR A 138 5.64 6.75 2.36
C TYR A 138 4.42 7.67 2.31
N PRO A 139 3.94 8.17 3.47
CA PRO A 139 2.82 9.11 3.48
C PRO A 139 3.28 10.44 2.89
N ALA A 140 2.41 11.07 2.08
CA ALA A 140 2.67 12.42 1.62
C ALA A 140 2.37 13.41 2.76
N LEU A 141 3.41 14.11 3.21
CA LEU A 141 3.36 15.13 4.24
C LEU A 141 3.15 16.51 3.60
N PRO A 142 2.82 17.56 4.38
CA PRO A 142 2.77 18.92 3.86
C PRO A 142 4.04 19.26 3.07
N PHE A 143 3.87 19.92 1.93
CA PHE A 143 4.94 20.32 1.00
C PHE A 143 5.61 19.19 0.20
N GLU A 144 5.19 17.93 0.36
CA GLU A 144 5.59 16.79 -0.48
C GLU A 144 7.12 16.62 -0.63
N ILE A 145 7.87 16.88 0.45
CA ILE A 145 9.33 16.73 0.46
C ILE A 145 9.68 15.25 0.66
N LYS A 146 9.69 14.49 -0.43
CA LYS A 146 9.91 13.02 -0.46
C LYS A 146 11.09 12.54 0.39
N ALA A 147 12.20 13.28 0.38
CA ALA A 147 13.37 12.94 1.19
C ALA A 147 13.08 12.97 2.70
N LEU A 148 12.29 13.94 3.17
CA LEU A 148 11.89 14.09 4.56
C LEU A 148 10.85 13.04 4.96
N GLU A 149 9.88 12.77 4.09
CA GLU A 149 8.85 11.73 4.30
C GLU A 149 9.49 10.35 4.43
N ARG A 150 10.45 10.04 3.55
CA ARG A 150 11.25 8.84 3.64
C ARG A 150 12.06 8.79 4.92
N LEU A 151 12.75 9.88 5.27
CA LEU A 151 13.52 9.95 6.51
C LEU A 151 12.64 9.69 7.73
N PHE A 152 11.45 10.27 7.76
CA PHE A 152 10.47 10.08 8.82
C PHE A 152 10.08 8.60 8.97
N VAL A 153 9.67 7.93 7.89
CA VAL A 153 9.32 6.49 7.94
C VAL A 153 10.51 5.62 8.35
N VAL A 154 11.71 5.89 7.81
CA VAL A 154 12.92 5.13 8.15
C VAL A 154 13.29 5.27 9.62
N VAL A 155 13.25 6.50 10.16
CA VAL A 155 13.61 6.76 11.56
C VAL A 155 12.54 6.21 12.50
N VAL A 156 11.27 6.58 12.28
CA VAL A 156 10.19 6.21 13.20
C VAL A 156 9.87 4.72 13.11
N GLY A 157 9.72 4.20 11.90
CA GLY A 157 9.39 2.79 11.67
C GLY A 157 10.58 1.85 11.82
N GLY A 158 11.73 2.20 11.25
CA GLY A 158 12.90 1.33 11.21
C GLY A 158 13.75 1.35 12.47
N GLN A 159 13.84 2.49 13.16
CA GLN A 159 14.75 2.66 14.31
C GLN A 159 14.00 2.80 15.63
N ILE A 160 12.99 3.68 15.71
CA ILE A 160 12.27 3.95 16.96
C ILE A 160 11.32 2.81 17.31
N ALA A 161 10.46 2.36 16.39
CA ALA A 161 9.46 1.34 16.69
C ALA A 161 10.05 0.04 17.31
N PRO A 162 11.16 -0.53 16.79
CA PRO A 162 11.81 -1.69 17.42
C PRO A 162 12.30 -1.44 18.85
N LEU A 163 12.80 -0.24 19.16
CA LEU A 163 13.26 0.12 20.50
C LEU A 163 12.12 0.13 21.53
N PHE A 164 10.89 0.38 21.08
CA PHE A 164 9.68 0.31 21.91
C PHE A 164 8.98 -1.05 21.83
N GLY A 165 9.68 -2.09 21.38
CA GLY A 165 9.18 -3.46 21.38
C GLY A 165 8.19 -3.79 20.25
N HIS A 166 7.97 -2.87 19.30
CA HIS A 166 7.20 -3.20 18.10
C HIS A 166 7.98 -4.21 17.26
N LYS A 167 7.41 -5.39 17.11
CA LYS A 167 7.91 -6.45 16.25
C LYS A 167 6.81 -6.80 15.28
N LEU A 168 7.04 -6.54 14.00
CA LEU A 168 6.19 -7.09 12.95
C LEU A 168 6.28 -8.62 13.00
N ARG A 169 5.21 -9.29 12.58
CA ARG A 169 5.08 -10.74 12.68
C ARG A 169 6.04 -11.41 11.70
N ASP A 170 7.27 -11.69 12.11
CA ASP A 170 8.27 -12.41 11.30
C ASP A 170 8.07 -13.93 11.46
N ASP A 171 7.74 -14.64 10.39
CA ASP A 171 7.60 -16.10 10.37
C ASP A 171 8.86 -16.83 9.87
N GLY A 172 9.99 -16.11 9.76
CA GLY A 172 11.27 -16.71 9.36
C GLY A 172 11.42 -16.87 7.84
N SER A 173 10.50 -16.32 7.04
CA SER A 173 10.75 -16.06 5.62
C SER A 173 11.64 -14.82 5.49
N ARG A 174 12.95 -15.09 5.43
CA ARG A 174 14.04 -14.10 5.41
C ARG A 174 13.89 -13.16 4.21
N MET A 175 13.82 -11.85 4.45
CA MET A 175 14.55 -10.89 3.61
C MET A 175 15.67 -10.32 4.46
N ASP A 176 16.91 -10.63 4.08
CA ASP A 176 18.09 -10.16 4.80
C ASP A 176 18.12 -8.62 4.83
N PRO A 177 18.45 -8.02 5.98
CA PRO A 177 18.66 -6.59 6.09
C PRO A 177 20.05 -6.24 5.54
N GLU A 178 20.22 -6.27 4.22
CA GLU A 178 21.34 -5.56 3.63
C GLU A 178 20.98 -4.06 3.63
N PRO A 179 21.75 -3.19 4.33
CA PRO A 179 21.63 -1.76 4.12
C PRO A 179 22.02 -1.50 2.66
N PHE A 180 21.13 -0.81 1.92
CA PHE A 180 21.43 -0.21 0.61
C PHE A 180 22.93 0.12 0.48
N PRO A 181 23.71 -0.60 -0.35
CA PRO A 181 25.06 -0.14 -0.64
C PRO A 181 24.95 1.19 -1.40
N PRO A 182 25.84 2.17 -1.15
CA PRO A 182 25.87 3.38 -1.94
C PRO A 182 26.10 3.00 -3.41
N SER A 183 25.45 3.69 -4.33
CA SER A 183 25.72 3.49 -5.75
C SER A 183 27.22 3.63 -5.97
N LYS A 184 27.87 2.56 -6.43
CA LYS A 184 29.22 2.68 -6.96
C LYS A 184 29.10 3.56 -8.19
N LYS A 185 29.68 4.77 -8.10
CA LYS A 185 30.20 5.45 -9.27
C LYS A 185 31.39 4.62 -9.72
N ASP A 186 31.32 4.10 -10.94
CA ASP A 186 32.42 3.99 -11.90
C ASP A 186 31.78 3.89 -13.30
#